data_AF-H5SR76-F1
#
_entry.id   AF-H5SR76-F1
#
_cell.length_a   1.000
_cell.length_b   1.000
_cell.length_c   1.000
_cell.angle_alpha   90.00
_cell.angle_beta   90.00
_cell.angle_gamma   90.00
#
_symmetry.space_group_name_H-M   'P 1'
#
loop_
_entity.id
_entity.type
_entity.pdbx_description
1 polymer ?
#
loop_
_entity_poly.entity_id
_entity_poly.type
_entity_poly.pdbx_seq_one_letter_code
_entity_poly.pdbx_strand_id
1 'polypeptide(L)'
;MEYDLSALVQQIRLAYAEHLMRCTDLPPEEMEELLSLDGDRDAARRWLAFGYAKHRYDPDHVRGLLVYLFSNYYPSLGDDPAKGKLLRRAIARKTAKLSELTIEKISGTRLDWSEVFQLVGKEFNPTRVKERILKIYEELKGADHEHPKR
;
A
#
# COMPACT_ATOMS: atom_id res chain seq x y z
N MET A 1 4.71 -0.01 24.54
CA MET A 1 4.75 -0.39 23.12
C MET A 1 4.52 0.91 22.37
N GLU A 2 5.60 1.56 21.91
CA GLU A 2 5.46 2.79 21.12
C GLU A 2 4.82 2.40 19.78
N TYR A 3 3.67 2.99 19.48
CA TYR A 3 3.07 2.89 18.17
C TYR A 3 4.00 3.59 17.18
N ASP A 4 4.42 2.88 16.14
CA ASP A 4 5.08 3.55 15.02
C ASP A 4 4.03 4.39 14.28
N LEU A 5 4.07 5.68 14.60
CA LEU A 5 3.20 6.70 14.03
C LEU A 5 3.30 6.74 12.50
N SER A 6 4.47 6.41 11.92
CA SER A 6 4.69 6.46 10.47
C SER A 6 3.90 5.40 9.73
N ALA A 7 4.01 4.13 10.14
CA ALA A 7 3.21 3.02 9.59
C ALA A 7 1.71 3.27 9.75
N LEU A 8 1.29 3.72 10.95
CA LEU A 8 -0.11 4.01 11.21
C LEU A 8 -0.64 5.10 10.27
N VAL A 9 0.13 6.18 10.06
CA VAL A 9 -0.20 7.24 9.10
C VAL A 9 -0.34 6.68 7.68
N GLN A 10 0.58 5.80 7.23
CA GLN A 10 0.46 5.21 5.90
C GLN A 10 -0.76 4.29 5.76
N GLN A 11 -1.11 3.52 6.81
CA GLN A 11 -2.32 2.69 6.81
C GLN A 11 -3.58 3.54 6.74
N ILE A 12 -3.63 4.61 7.54
CA ILE A 12 -4.75 5.55 7.57
C ILE A 12 -4.90 6.20 6.20
N ARG A 13 -3.81 6.62 5.56
CA ARG A 13 -3.85 7.19 4.19
C ARG A 13 -4.43 6.22 3.18
N LEU A 14 -3.97 4.97 3.17
CA LEU A 14 -4.53 3.97 2.23
C LEU A 14 -6.02 3.72 2.50
N ALA A 15 -6.39 3.52 3.76
CA ALA A 15 -7.78 3.29 4.15
C ALA A 15 -8.68 4.50 3.82
N TYR A 16 -8.14 5.71 3.98
CA TYR A 16 -8.84 6.94 3.69
C TYR A 16 -8.96 7.19 2.17
N ALA A 17 -7.92 6.93 1.38
CA ALA A 17 -8.01 6.93 -0.09
C ALA A 17 -9.11 5.96 -0.57
N GLU A 18 -9.12 4.73 -0.05
CA GLU A 18 -10.16 3.74 -0.35
C GLU A 18 -11.57 4.20 0.01
N HIS A 19 -11.71 4.90 1.13
CA HIS A 19 -12.98 5.44 1.58
C HIS A 19 -13.44 6.60 0.69
N LEU A 20 -12.57 7.56 0.39
CA LEU A 20 -12.89 8.70 -0.47
C LEU A 20 -13.39 8.25 -1.84
N MET A 21 -12.68 7.36 -2.53
CA MET A 21 -13.14 6.90 -3.86
C MET A 21 -14.47 6.14 -3.83
N ARG A 22 -14.88 5.58 -2.68
CA ARG A 22 -16.16 4.86 -2.56
C ARG A 22 -17.32 5.79 -2.25
N CYS A 23 -17.05 6.86 -1.51
CA CYS A 23 -18.08 7.71 -0.91
C CYS A 23 -18.18 9.07 -1.59
N THR A 24 -17.25 9.40 -2.50
CA THR A 24 -17.22 10.68 -3.17
C THR A 24 -16.93 10.50 -4.66
N ASP A 25 -17.61 11.30 -5.50
CA ASP A 25 -17.29 11.47 -6.92
C ASP A 25 -16.35 12.67 -7.13
N LEU A 26 -15.56 12.99 -6.10
CA LEU A 26 -14.66 14.15 -6.13
C LEU A 26 -13.55 13.94 -7.15
N PRO A 27 -13.08 15.02 -7.79
CA PRO A 27 -11.94 14.94 -8.67
C PRO A 27 -10.66 14.58 -7.85
N PRO A 28 -9.66 13.94 -8.47
CA PRO A 28 -8.50 13.43 -7.75
C PRO A 28 -7.70 14.49 -6.97
N GLU A 29 -7.70 15.73 -7.43
CA GLU A 29 -7.01 16.86 -6.80
C GLU A 29 -7.60 17.17 -5.42
N GLU A 30 -8.93 17.15 -5.30
CA GLU A 30 -9.61 17.38 -4.02
C GLU A 30 -9.36 16.22 -3.04
N MET A 31 -9.29 14.98 -3.55
CA MET A 31 -8.91 13.84 -2.71
C MET A 31 -7.45 13.90 -2.27
N GLU A 32 -6.55 14.42 -3.10
CA GLU A 32 -5.14 14.62 -2.76
C GLU A 32 -4.98 15.64 -1.63
N GLU A 33 -5.70 16.77 -1.68
CA GLU A 33 -5.69 17.77 -0.61
C GLU A 33 -6.11 17.18 0.74
N LEU A 34 -7.13 16.31 0.74
CA LEU A 34 -7.60 15.62 1.94
C LEU A 34 -6.59 14.61 2.49
N LEU A 35 -5.78 13.96 1.64
CA LEU A 35 -4.73 13.01 2.07
C LEU A 35 -3.40 13.68 2.42
N SER A 36 -3.18 14.91 1.96
CA SER A 36 -1.93 15.67 2.11
C SER A 36 -2.00 16.73 3.21
N LEU A 37 -2.83 16.53 4.24
CA LEU A 37 -2.98 17.47 5.36
C LEU A 37 -1.69 17.72 6.14
N ASP A 38 -0.70 16.82 6.03
CA ASP A 38 0.64 17.00 6.59
C ASP A 38 1.63 17.67 5.62
N GLY A 39 1.16 18.08 4.44
CA GLY A 39 1.94 18.75 3.39
C GLY A 39 2.59 17.81 2.37
N ASP A 40 2.54 16.49 2.55
CA ASP A 40 3.19 15.53 1.64
C ASP A 40 2.24 15.10 0.50
N ARG A 41 2.13 15.98 -0.50
CA ARG A 41 1.36 15.75 -1.72
C ARG A 41 1.81 14.55 -2.53
N ASP A 42 3.12 14.30 -2.58
CA ASP A 42 3.64 13.18 -3.35
C ASP A 42 3.28 11.83 -2.71
N ALA A 43 3.37 11.72 -1.38
CA ALA A 43 2.87 10.56 -0.68
C ALA A 43 1.36 10.41 -0.86
N ALA A 44 0.58 11.50 -0.78
CA ALA A 44 -0.86 11.47 -1.03
C ALA A 44 -1.20 10.88 -2.41
N ARG A 45 -0.53 11.33 -3.48
CA ARG A 45 -0.69 10.76 -4.84
C ARG A 45 -0.33 9.30 -4.91
N ARG A 46 0.76 8.87 -4.26
CA ARG A 46 1.13 7.45 -4.20
C ARG A 46 0.02 6.62 -3.56
N TRP A 47 -0.54 7.07 -2.44
CA TRP A 47 -1.63 6.34 -1.76
C TRP A 47 -2.94 6.36 -2.54
N LEU A 48 -3.27 7.48 -3.20
CA LEU A 48 -4.40 7.53 -4.13
C LEU A 48 -4.22 6.51 -5.26
N ALA A 49 -3.03 6.43 -5.86
CA ALA A 49 -2.76 5.47 -6.93
C ALA A 49 -2.93 4.02 -6.47
N PHE A 50 -2.50 3.67 -5.25
CA PHE A 50 -2.76 2.36 -4.65
C PHE A 50 -4.26 2.12 -4.42
N GLY A 51 -4.97 3.12 -3.91
CA GLY A 51 -6.42 3.06 -3.74
C GLY A 51 -7.14 2.78 -5.06
N TYR A 52 -6.87 3.60 -6.09
CA TYR A 52 -7.44 3.44 -7.43
C TYR A 52 -7.09 2.07 -8.01
N ALA A 53 -5.85 1.61 -7.86
CA ALA A 53 -5.43 0.31 -8.34
C ALA A 53 -6.21 -0.83 -7.65
N LYS A 54 -6.42 -0.75 -6.34
CA LYS A 54 -7.18 -1.74 -5.58
C LYS A 54 -8.66 -1.79 -5.97
N HIS A 55 -9.20 -0.67 -6.44
CA HIS A 55 -10.57 -0.60 -6.95
C HIS A 55 -10.69 -1.10 -8.41
N ARG A 56 -9.74 -0.72 -9.27
CA ARG A 56 -9.76 -1.00 -10.73
C ARG A 56 -9.19 -2.38 -11.11
N TYR A 57 -8.37 -2.98 -10.26
CA TYR A 57 -7.68 -4.25 -10.52
C TYR A 57 -7.89 -5.23 -9.37
N ASP A 58 -7.26 -6.41 -9.46
CA ASP A 58 -7.31 -7.42 -8.42
C ASP A 58 -6.78 -6.87 -7.07
N PRO A 59 -7.63 -6.79 -6.04
CA PRO A 59 -7.26 -6.17 -4.76
C PRO A 59 -6.23 -6.98 -3.98
N ASP A 60 -6.18 -8.30 -4.16
CA ASP A 60 -5.20 -9.16 -3.50
C ASP A 60 -3.82 -9.00 -4.15
N HIS A 61 -3.76 -8.81 -5.47
CA HIS A 61 -2.50 -8.48 -6.14
C HIS A 61 -1.93 -7.13 -5.69
N VAL A 62 -2.78 -6.11 -5.59
CA VAL A 62 -2.36 -4.78 -5.09
C VAL A 62 -1.91 -4.88 -3.63
N ARG A 63 -2.64 -5.63 -2.80
CA ARG A 63 -2.28 -5.84 -1.40
C ARG A 63 -1.00 -6.67 -1.23
N GLY A 64 -0.74 -7.63 -2.11
CA GLY A 64 0.51 -8.39 -2.14
C GLY A 64 1.73 -7.50 -2.36
N LEU A 65 1.63 -6.57 -3.32
CA LEU A 65 2.69 -5.58 -3.55
C LEU A 65 2.87 -4.67 -2.32
N LEU A 66 1.78 -4.21 -1.69
CA LEU A 66 1.86 -3.41 -0.47
C LEU A 66 2.56 -4.15 0.68
N VAL A 67 2.21 -5.42 0.91
CA VAL A 67 2.85 -6.26 1.93
C VAL A 67 4.36 -6.33 1.69
N TYR A 68 4.79 -6.57 0.45
CA TYR A 68 6.21 -6.57 0.09
C TYR A 68 6.88 -5.22 0.36
N LEU A 69 6.22 -4.12 -0.02
CA LEU A 69 6.78 -2.78 0.12
C LEU A 69 6.95 -2.40 1.60
N PHE A 70 5.95 -2.68 2.43
CA PHE A 70 6.04 -2.41 3.87
C PHE A 70 7.05 -3.30 4.59
N SER A 71 7.21 -4.56 4.17
CA SER A 71 8.23 -5.46 4.75
C SER A 71 9.66 -5.13 4.31
N ASN A 72 9.87 -4.32 3.27
CA ASN A 72 11.21 -4.03 2.73
C ASN A 72 11.63 -2.55 2.80
N TYR A 73 10.71 -1.62 2.59
CA TYR A 73 11.03 -0.19 2.37
C TYR A 73 10.46 0.76 3.43
N TYR A 74 9.62 0.26 4.33
CA TYR A 74 9.14 1.02 5.49
C TYR A 74 9.61 0.36 6.80
N PRO A 75 10.93 0.29 7.05
CA PRO A 75 11.49 -0.32 8.25
C PRO A 75 11.30 0.64 9.43
N SER A 76 10.13 0.63 10.03
CA SER A 76 9.93 1.44 11.24
C SER A 76 10.39 0.77 12.52
N LEU A 77 10.77 -0.50 12.46
CA LEU A 77 11.31 -1.23 13.58
C LEU A 77 12.42 -2.12 13.03
N GLY A 78 13.57 -2.17 13.70
CA GLY A 78 14.66 -3.08 13.33
C GLY A 78 14.13 -4.49 13.10
N ASP A 79 14.74 -5.22 12.17
CA ASP A 79 14.34 -6.60 11.85
C ASP A 79 14.23 -7.41 13.16
N ASP A 80 13.03 -7.92 13.44
CA ASP A 80 12.73 -8.81 14.57
C ASP A 80 12.73 -10.23 14.02
N PRO A 81 13.83 -10.99 14.21
CA PRO A 81 13.96 -12.32 13.61
C PRO A 81 12.93 -13.30 14.17
N ALA A 82 12.46 -13.11 15.41
CA ALA A 82 11.47 -13.99 16.03
C ALA A 82 10.10 -13.77 15.40
N LYS A 83 9.69 -12.51 15.24
CA LYS A 83 8.45 -12.14 14.54
C LYS A 83 8.47 -12.59 13.08
N GLY A 84 9.59 -12.34 12.38
CA GLY A 84 9.77 -12.81 11.01
C GLY A 84 9.65 -14.32 10.88
N LYS A 85 10.23 -15.10 11.82
CA LYS A 85 10.12 -16.57 11.83
C LYS A 85 8.70 -17.06 12.07
N LEU A 86 7.93 -16.40 12.94
CA LEU A 86 6.53 -16.77 13.19
C LEU A 86 5.66 -16.52 11.96
N LEU A 87 5.81 -15.36 11.32
CA LEU A 87 5.06 -15.02 10.11
C LEU A 87 5.39 -15.98 8.97
N ARG A 88 6.68 -16.25 8.70
CA ARG A 88 7.11 -17.20 7.66
C ARG A 88 6.58 -18.62 7.89
N ARG A 89 6.51 -19.07 9.15
CA ARG A 89 5.85 -20.34 9.50
C ARG A 89 4.36 -20.34 9.20
N ALA A 90 3.66 -19.24 9.48
CA ALA A 90 2.23 -19.10 9.18
C ALA A 90 1.97 -19.09 7.67
N ILE A 91 2.83 -18.42 6.89
CA ILE A 91 2.79 -18.42 5.42
C ILE A 91 3.02 -19.85 4.89
N ALA A 92 4.08 -20.52 5.32
CA ALA A 92 4.41 -21.88 4.89
C ALA A 92 3.31 -22.90 5.22
N ARG A 93 2.61 -22.72 6.35
CA ARG A 93 1.47 -23.56 6.76
C ARG A 93 0.14 -23.14 6.12
N LYS A 94 0.14 -22.10 5.28
CA LYS A 94 -1.06 -21.50 4.66
C LYS A 94 -2.13 -21.07 5.68
N THR A 95 -1.70 -20.67 6.88
CA THR A 95 -2.60 -20.15 7.93
C THR A 95 -2.62 -18.63 7.97
N ALA A 96 -1.69 -17.96 7.29
CA ALA A 96 -1.72 -16.50 7.11
C ALA A 96 -2.66 -16.12 5.96
N LYS A 97 -3.55 -15.15 6.21
CA LYS A 97 -4.37 -14.53 5.16
C LYS A 97 -3.88 -13.14 4.84
N LEU A 98 -3.83 -12.80 3.55
CA LEU A 98 -3.35 -11.49 3.09
C LEU A 98 -4.14 -10.33 3.71
N SER A 99 -5.47 -10.45 3.80
CA SER A 99 -6.36 -9.47 4.44
C SER A 99 -6.04 -9.22 5.92
N GLU A 100 -5.46 -10.20 6.62
CA GLU A 100 -5.14 -10.12 8.04
C GLU A 100 -3.72 -9.59 8.31
N LEU A 101 -2.88 -9.44 7.27
CA LEU A 101 -1.54 -8.86 7.36
C LEU A 101 -1.61 -7.33 7.43
N THR A 102 -1.75 -6.82 8.64
CA THR A 102 -1.63 -5.38 8.94
C THR A 102 -0.17 -4.94 8.84
N ILE A 103 0.07 -3.62 8.75
CA ILE A 103 1.44 -3.10 8.75
C ILE A 103 2.15 -3.49 10.05
N GLU A 104 1.45 -3.47 11.18
CA GLU A 104 1.99 -3.95 12.44
C GLU A 104 2.45 -5.42 12.38
N LYS A 105 1.76 -6.31 11.67
CA LYS A 105 2.19 -7.72 11.57
C LYS A 105 3.41 -7.91 10.68
N ILE A 106 3.62 -7.04 9.70
CA ILE A 106 4.73 -7.10 8.74
C ILE A 106 5.91 -6.18 9.11
N SER A 107 5.72 -5.21 10.02
CA SER A 107 6.77 -4.33 10.50
C SER A 107 7.86 -5.12 11.21
N GLY A 108 9.13 -4.77 11.00
CA GLY A 108 10.26 -5.55 11.53
C GLY A 108 10.30 -6.99 11.00
N THR A 109 9.63 -7.28 9.88
CA THR A 109 9.80 -8.55 9.16
C THR A 109 10.18 -8.22 7.73
N ARG A 110 11.22 -8.88 7.21
CA ARG A 110 11.53 -8.84 5.80
C ARG A 110 10.94 -10.05 5.10
N LEU A 111 10.00 -9.81 4.19
CA LEU A 111 9.45 -10.85 3.33
C LEU A 111 10.06 -10.79 1.93
N ASP A 112 10.38 -11.96 1.38
CA ASP A 112 10.77 -12.08 -0.01
C ASP A 112 9.57 -12.33 -0.94
N TRP A 113 9.82 -12.34 -2.25
CA TRP A 113 8.76 -12.60 -3.23
C TRP A 113 8.19 -14.02 -3.16
N SER A 114 8.98 -15.03 -2.76
CA SER A 114 8.49 -16.41 -2.62
C SER A 114 7.42 -16.49 -1.53
N GLU A 115 7.64 -15.79 -0.42
CA GLU A 115 6.71 -15.68 0.70
C GLU A 115 5.45 -14.90 0.30
N VAL A 116 5.60 -13.83 -0.48
CA VAL A 116 4.46 -13.09 -1.03
C VAL A 116 3.67 -13.93 -2.04
N PHE A 117 4.33 -14.70 -2.90
CA PHE A 117 3.64 -15.61 -3.84
C PHE A 117 2.88 -16.72 -3.12
N GLN A 118 3.35 -17.17 -1.96
CA GLN A 118 2.59 -18.12 -1.14
C GLN A 118 1.32 -17.52 -0.55
N LEU A 119 1.28 -16.18 -0.36
CA LEU A 119 0.11 -15.46 0.13
C LEU A 119 -0.90 -15.13 -0.97
N VAL A 120 -0.42 -14.68 -2.14
CA VAL A 120 -1.25 -14.10 -3.21
C VAL A 120 -1.53 -15.11 -4.33
N GLY A 121 -0.66 -16.11 -4.50
CA GLY A 121 -0.76 -17.10 -5.56
C GLY A 121 0.23 -16.86 -6.72
N LYS A 122 0.36 -17.86 -7.59
CA LYS A 122 1.36 -17.89 -8.67
C LYS A 122 1.05 -16.97 -9.85
N GLU A 123 -0.21 -16.57 -10.00
CA GLU A 123 -0.66 -15.63 -11.06
C GLU A 123 -0.30 -14.17 -10.74
N PHE A 124 0.17 -13.90 -9.52
CA PHE A 124 0.60 -12.58 -9.11
C PHE A 124 1.86 -12.17 -9.86
N ASN A 125 1.80 -11.03 -10.56
CA ASN A 125 2.95 -10.44 -11.24
C ASN A 125 3.23 -9.04 -10.64
N PRO A 126 4.25 -8.90 -9.78
CA PRO A 126 4.51 -7.65 -9.08
C PRO A 126 4.94 -6.52 -10.02
N THR A 127 5.64 -6.83 -11.13
CA THR A 127 6.04 -5.84 -12.14
C THR A 127 4.82 -5.23 -12.79
N ARG A 128 3.88 -6.06 -13.27
CA ARG A 128 2.63 -5.58 -13.90
C ARG A 128 1.78 -4.75 -12.95
N VAL A 129 1.71 -5.13 -11.68
CA VAL A 129 0.95 -4.39 -10.67
C VAL A 129 1.62 -3.05 -10.38
N LYS A 130 2.96 -3.03 -10.25
CA LYS A 130 3.73 -1.81 -10.08
C LYS A 130 3.54 -0.84 -11.26
N GLU A 131 3.62 -1.33 -12.49
CA GLU A 131 3.39 -0.53 -13.70
C GLU A 131 1.99 0.10 -13.73
N ARG A 132 0.96 -0.66 -13.34
CA ARG A 132 -0.41 -0.15 -13.24
C ARG A 132 -0.56 0.97 -12.22
N ILE A 133 0.03 0.80 -11.04
CA ILE A 133 0.02 1.82 -9.98
C ILE A 133 0.81 3.05 -10.42
N LEU A 134 2.00 2.85 -11.02
CA LEU A 134 2.81 3.96 -11.55
C LEU A 134 2.07 4.74 -12.61
N LYS A 135 1.36 4.07 -13.54
CA LYS A 135 0.56 4.74 -14.55
C LYS A 135 -0.50 5.64 -13.92
N ILE A 136 -1.23 5.14 -12.90
CA ILE A 136 -2.22 5.96 -12.19
C ILE A 136 -1.54 7.12 -11.46
N TYR A 137 -0.40 6.89 -10.82
CA TYR A 137 0.34 7.95 -10.14
C TYR A 137 0.79 9.06 -11.12
N GLU A 138 1.30 8.70 -12.30
CA GLU A 138 1.67 9.69 -13.33
C GLU A 138 0.45 10.41 -13.91
N GLU A 139 -0.70 9.72 -14.06
CA GLU A 139 -1.98 10.37 -14.42
C GLU A 139 -2.38 11.42 -13.37
N LEU A 140 -2.32 11.08 -12.09
CA LEU A 140 -2.61 12.01 -10.98
C LEU A 140 -1.65 13.20 -10.94
N LYS A 141 -0.37 12.97 -11.25
CA LYS A 141 0.65 14.02 -11.30
C LYS A 141 0.52 14.93 -12.54
N GLY A 142 0.08 14.36 -13.67
CA GLY A 142 -0.14 15.09 -14.92
C GLY A 142 -1.40 15.96 -14.90
N ALA A 143 -2.44 15.55 -14.17
CA ALA A 143 -3.69 16.32 -14.03
C ALA A 143 -3.47 17.74 -13.47
N ASP A 144 -2.45 17.93 -12.62
CA ASP A 144 -2.01 19.25 -12.11
C ASP A 144 -1.54 20.23 -13.21
N HIS A 145 -1.14 19.73 -14.40
CA HIS A 145 -0.58 20.57 -15.47
C HIS A 145 -1.65 21.12 -16.43
N GLU A 146 -2.87 20.57 -16.43
CA GLU A 146 -3.95 21.01 -17.33
C GLU A 146 -4.86 22.09 -16.72
N HIS A 147 -4.78 22.33 -15.41
CA HIS A 147 -5.49 23.40 -14.73
C HIS A 147 -4.52 24.46 -14.18
N PRO A 148 -4.04 25.41 -15.00
CA PRO A 148 -3.39 26.60 -14.45
C PRO A 148 -4.42 27.32 -13.58
N LYS A 149 -4.06 27.51 -12.31
CA LYS A 149 -4.80 28.27 -11.30
C LYS A 149 -5.49 29.49 -11.94
N ARG A 150 -6.82 29.49 -11.95
CA ARG A 150 -7.61 30.70 -12.18
C ARG A 150 -7.56 31.60 -10.95
#